data_AF-A2HRF1-F1
#
_entry.id   AF-A2HRF1-F1
#
_cell.length_a   1.000
_cell.length_b   1.000
_cell.length_c   1.000
_cell.angle_alpha   90.00
_cell.angle_beta   90.00
_cell.angle_gamma   90.00
#
_symmetry.space_group_name_H-M   'P 1'
#
loop_
_entity.id
_entity.type
_entity.pdbx_description
1 polymer ?
#
loop_
_entity_poly.entity_id
_entity_poly.type
_entity_poly.pdbx_seq_one_letter_code
_entity_poly.pdbx_strand_id
1 'polypeptide(L)'
;NLAPFKDLTYAPKYCVQLKKKAESKEVNKAKCKFIPEHVFFADFECSTDGFHKAFNICYDSEDGSVSESIWGQNCATEFLERLPDKSLIYFHNLSYDINFILRHMTEVKGTPIIKGSRTMQITGLYKGRAIIIKDSYSVINKKLKLFPAMFNLQTGPKEVFPYNYYSSVLLANDNRTGVISEACKFIHDADTFMKNIDSIKGCRIDENHFDLEKYSTFYCKQDVRILREGFVKFRNDLLKEFDLNVYDYVSICSIANKLFENRVYFPNGNLYDLSNKPREFISRCIQGGRCMLSDNMKQKSKKKLIADFDTVSLYPSAIARLYTLEGIPKV
;
A
#
# COMPACT_ATOMS: atom_id res chain seq x y z
N ASN A 1 -6.70 -28.72 -14.98
CA ASN A 1 -7.95 -29.21 -15.59
C ASN A 1 -8.89 -29.70 -14.51
N LEU A 2 -9.95 -28.94 -14.22
CA LEU A 2 -10.99 -29.36 -13.28
C LEU A 2 -11.92 -30.36 -13.99
N ALA A 3 -12.39 -31.38 -13.26
CA ALA A 3 -13.32 -32.36 -13.81
C ALA A 3 -14.63 -31.67 -14.27
N PRO A 4 -15.22 -32.10 -15.40
CA PRO A 4 -16.49 -31.55 -15.86
C PRO A 4 -17.60 -31.84 -14.85
N PHE A 5 -18.54 -30.90 -14.70
CA PHE A 5 -19.75 -31.13 -13.91
C PHE A 5 -20.61 -32.18 -14.61
N LYS A 6 -20.97 -33.25 -13.89
CA LYS A 6 -21.90 -34.27 -14.40
C LYS A 6 -23.38 -33.86 -14.25
N ASP A 7 -23.64 -32.95 -13.32
CA ASP A 7 -24.97 -32.49 -12.94
C ASP A 7 -24.85 -31.12 -12.24
N LEU A 8 -25.80 -30.21 -12.50
CA LEU A 8 -25.88 -28.88 -11.92
C LEU A 8 -26.92 -28.74 -10.80
N THR A 9 -27.75 -29.77 -10.54
CA THR A 9 -28.76 -29.74 -9.48
C THR A 9 -28.11 -29.46 -8.12
N TYR A 10 -28.78 -28.64 -7.32
CA TYR A 10 -28.30 -28.25 -6.00
C TYR A 10 -29.48 -27.96 -5.08
N ALA A 11 -29.25 -28.00 -3.76
CA ALA A 11 -30.27 -27.67 -2.77
C ALA A 11 -30.15 -26.19 -2.36
N PRO A 12 -31.10 -25.31 -2.75
CA PRO A 12 -30.98 -23.87 -2.50
C PRO A 12 -30.77 -23.53 -1.02
N LYS A 13 -31.46 -24.23 -0.10
CA LYS A 13 -31.32 -24.03 1.34
C LYS A 13 -29.89 -24.09 1.89
N TYR A 14 -28.97 -24.76 1.21
CA TYR A 14 -27.57 -24.90 1.64
C TYR A 14 -26.59 -24.10 0.76
N CYS A 15 -27.04 -23.65 -0.41
CA CYS A 15 -26.16 -23.10 -1.44
C CYS A 15 -26.40 -21.61 -1.72
N VAL A 16 -27.52 -21.05 -1.27
CA VAL A 16 -27.86 -19.63 -1.45
C VAL A 16 -28.24 -18.99 -0.13
N GLN A 17 -27.75 -17.77 0.07
CA GLN A 17 -28.12 -16.95 1.22
C GLN A 17 -28.40 -15.53 0.73
N LEU A 18 -29.58 -14.99 1.02
CA LEU A 18 -29.92 -13.61 0.65
C LEU A 18 -28.90 -12.66 1.28
N LYS A 19 -28.28 -11.82 0.45
CA LYS A 19 -27.26 -10.87 0.87
C LYS A 19 -27.94 -9.74 1.63
N LYS A 20 -27.79 -9.78 2.95
CA LYS A 20 -28.35 -8.77 3.85
C LYS A 20 -27.24 -8.04 4.55
N LYS A 21 -27.51 -6.80 4.95
CA LYS A 21 -26.66 -6.10 5.91
C LYS A 21 -26.60 -6.98 7.16
N ALA A 22 -25.40 -7.34 7.59
CA ALA A 22 -25.26 -8.00 8.88
C ALA A 22 -25.89 -7.07 9.92
N GLU A 23 -26.86 -7.56 10.69
CA GLU A 23 -27.25 -6.90 11.91
C GLU A 23 -25.97 -6.72 12.72
N SER A 24 -25.82 -5.56 13.36
CA SER A 24 -24.83 -5.40 14.39
C SER A 24 -25.17 -6.42 15.48
N LYS A 25 -24.69 -7.66 15.35
CA LYS A 25 -24.48 -8.52 16.49
C LYS A 25 -23.80 -7.61 17.48
N GLU A 26 -24.36 -7.45 18.68
CA GLU A 26 -23.66 -6.82 19.79
C GLU A 26 -22.25 -7.40 19.72
N VAL A 27 -21.33 -6.59 19.20
CA VAL A 27 -19.99 -7.06 18.92
C VAL A 27 -19.52 -7.36 20.30
N ASN A 28 -19.35 -8.64 20.60
CA ASN A 28 -18.96 -9.10 21.91
C ASN A 28 -17.73 -8.27 22.27
N LYS A 29 -17.90 -7.21 23.08
CA LYS A 29 -16.91 -6.12 23.20
C LYS A 29 -15.58 -6.66 23.76
N ALA A 30 -15.62 -7.88 24.29
CA ALA A 30 -14.51 -8.71 24.71
C ALA A 30 -13.63 -9.28 23.58
N LYS A 31 -14.09 -9.34 22.32
CA LYS A 31 -13.22 -9.61 21.15
C LYS A 31 -12.64 -8.28 20.68
N CYS A 32 -11.58 -7.83 21.36
CA CYS A 32 -10.87 -6.58 21.15
C CYS A 32 -10.82 -6.16 19.67
N LYS A 33 -11.75 -5.29 19.26
CA LYS A 33 -11.58 -4.54 18.03
C LYS A 33 -10.54 -3.50 18.37
N PHE A 34 -9.31 -3.71 17.93
CA PHE A 34 -8.28 -2.70 18.04
C PHE A 34 -8.76 -1.50 17.21
N ILE A 35 -9.16 -0.42 17.89
CA ILE A 35 -9.53 0.84 17.28
C ILE A 35 -8.28 1.72 17.38
N PRO A 36 -7.66 2.09 16.26
CA PRO A 36 -6.53 2.99 16.29
C PRO A 36 -6.91 4.35 16.87
N GLU A 37 -6.06 4.89 17.74
CA GLU A 37 -6.19 6.24 18.31
C GLU A 37 -5.14 7.19 17.74
N HIS A 38 -4.04 6.64 17.21
CA HIS A 38 -2.97 7.39 16.59
C HIS A 38 -2.66 6.82 15.21
N VAL A 39 -2.40 7.70 14.24
CA VAL A 39 -2.06 7.31 12.87
C VAL A 39 -0.73 7.91 12.48
N PHE A 40 0.15 7.07 11.94
CA PHE A 40 1.49 7.43 11.50
C PHE A 40 1.75 6.95 10.07
N PHE A 41 2.65 7.64 9.40
CA PHE A 41 3.21 7.26 8.10
C PHE A 41 4.72 7.13 8.29
N ALA A 42 5.31 6.07 7.76
CA ALA A 42 6.73 5.79 7.98
C ALA A 42 7.38 5.15 6.77
N ASP A 43 8.70 5.30 6.69
CA ASP A 43 9.55 4.67 5.69
C ASP A 43 10.94 4.38 6.28
N PHE A 44 11.58 3.30 5.85
CA PHE A 44 12.94 2.96 6.24
C PHE A 44 13.92 3.20 5.10
N GLU A 45 15.12 3.65 5.45
CA GLU A 45 16.30 3.45 4.61
C GLU A 45 17.14 2.31 5.17
N CYS A 46 17.68 1.50 4.26
CA CYS A 46 18.44 0.31 4.59
C CYS A 46 19.62 0.10 3.63
N SER A 47 20.62 -0.63 4.10
CA SER A 47 21.72 -1.06 3.24
C SER A 47 21.24 -2.00 2.14
N THR A 48 21.87 -1.91 0.96
CA THR A 48 21.50 -2.71 -0.23
C THR A 48 22.48 -3.85 -0.53
N ASP A 49 23.47 -4.05 0.33
CA ASP A 49 24.48 -5.11 0.21
C ASP A 49 24.19 -6.28 1.17
N GLY A 50 24.25 -7.50 0.65
CA GLY A 50 24.08 -8.73 1.44
C GLY A 50 22.73 -8.80 2.17
N PHE A 51 22.77 -8.98 3.49
CA PHE A 51 21.57 -8.91 4.33
C PHE A 51 21.26 -7.44 4.63
N HIS A 52 20.17 -6.96 4.06
CA HIS A 52 19.76 -5.56 4.21
C HIS A 52 19.44 -5.24 5.68
N LYS A 53 20.02 -4.13 6.16
CA LYS A 53 19.84 -3.63 7.54
C LYS A 53 19.31 -2.21 7.49
N ALA A 54 18.20 -1.96 8.17
CA ALA A 54 17.69 -0.61 8.37
C ALA A 54 18.70 0.22 9.17
N PHE A 55 18.95 1.44 8.71
CA PHE A 55 19.84 2.40 9.37
C PHE A 55 19.18 3.75 9.63
N ASN A 56 18.03 4.01 9.01
CA ASN A 56 17.25 5.22 9.25
C ASN A 56 15.77 4.89 9.13
N ILE A 57 14.95 5.51 9.96
CA ILE A 57 13.49 5.53 9.79
C ILE A 57 13.02 6.97 9.96
N CYS A 58 12.16 7.43 9.06
CA CYS A 58 11.41 8.66 9.25
C CYS A 58 9.94 8.34 9.44
N TYR A 59 9.25 9.17 10.22
CA TYR A 59 7.81 9.04 10.40
C TYR A 59 7.14 10.37 10.72
N ASP A 60 5.91 10.51 10.24
CA ASP A 60 5.03 11.63 10.51
C ASP A 60 3.74 11.16 11.19
N SER A 61 3.21 11.96 12.12
CA SER A 61 1.80 11.82 12.56
C SER A 61 0.84 12.25 11.46
N GLU A 62 -0.43 11.85 11.52
CA GLU A 62 -1.46 12.22 10.53
C GLU A 62 -1.52 13.73 10.22
N ASP A 63 -1.51 14.56 11.24
CA ASP A 63 -1.55 16.03 11.14
C ASP A 63 -0.18 16.65 10.80
N GLY A 64 0.90 15.87 10.87
CA GLY A 64 2.28 16.32 10.69
C GLY A 64 2.85 17.12 11.85
N SER A 65 2.19 17.14 13.02
CA SER A 65 2.72 17.78 14.22
C SER A 65 3.95 17.06 14.76
N VAL A 66 4.04 15.75 14.55
CA VAL A 66 5.24 14.94 14.76
C VAL A 66 5.85 14.64 13.40
N SER A 67 7.12 14.98 13.21
CA SER A 67 7.92 14.61 12.02
C SER A 67 9.36 14.36 12.44
N GLU A 68 9.67 13.10 12.71
CA GLU A 68 10.92 12.67 13.33
C GLU A 68 11.71 11.72 12.43
N SER A 69 12.99 11.58 12.76
CA SER A 69 13.87 10.56 12.22
C SER A 69 14.65 9.89 13.34
N ILE A 70 15.01 8.62 13.12
CA ILE A 70 15.85 7.84 14.02
C ILE A 70 16.93 7.16 13.19
N TRP A 71 18.17 7.61 13.39
CA TRP A 71 19.36 7.05 12.76
C TRP A 71 20.01 5.99 13.64
N GLY A 72 20.47 4.91 13.01
CA GLY A 72 21.26 3.85 13.64
C GLY A 72 20.66 2.46 13.45
N GLN A 73 21.42 1.44 13.84
CA GLN A 73 21.04 0.03 13.68
C GLN A 73 19.82 -0.38 14.53
N ASN A 74 19.54 0.38 15.59
CA ASN A 74 18.40 0.16 16.49
C ASN A 74 17.15 0.96 16.10
N CYS A 75 17.16 1.68 14.97
CA CYS A 75 16.09 2.58 14.54
C CYS A 75 14.69 1.93 14.61
N ALA A 76 14.55 0.66 14.22
CA ALA A 76 13.28 -0.06 14.27
C ALA A 76 12.76 -0.27 15.70
N THR A 77 13.65 -0.59 16.66
CA THR A 77 13.26 -0.79 18.06
C THR A 77 12.94 0.55 18.72
N GLU A 78 13.78 1.56 18.53
CA GLU A 78 13.54 2.91 19.05
C GLU A 78 12.26 3.53 18.49
N PHE A 79 11.94 3.28 17.22
CA PHE A 79 10.66 3.68 16.62
C PHE A 79 9.48 3.04 17.36
N LEU A 80 9.50 1.71 17.57
CA LEU A 80 8.48 1.01 18.34
C LEU A 80 8.41 1.49 19.80
N GLU A 81 9.51 1.98 20.36
CA GLU A 81 9.56 2.56 21.70
C GLU A 81 8.84 3.91 21.78
N ARG A 82 8.92 4.73 20.73
CA ARG A 82 8.27 6.05 20.65
C ARG A 82 6.79 6.00 20.29
N LEU A 83 6.31 4.92 19.66
CA LEU A 83 4.90 4.81 19.27
C LEU A 83 3.96 4.68 20.48
N PRO A 84 2.88 5.46 20.57
CA PRO A 84 1.86 5.27 21.59
C PRO A 84 1.09 3.96 21.41
N ASP A 85 0.38 3.53 22.47
CA ASP A 85 -0.58 2.43 22.34
C ASP A 85 -1.64 2.77 21.29
N LYS A 86 -2.21 1.75 20.65
CA LYS A 86 -3.24 1.92 19.61
C LYS A 86 -2.79 2.68 18.36
N SER A 87 -1.53 2.50 17.96
CA SER A 87 -0.97 3.09 16.74
C SER A 87 -1.34 2.30 15.48
N LEU A 88 -1.79 3.00 14.44
CA LEU A 88 -1.90 2.52 13.06
C LEU A 88 -0.78 3.17 12.22
N ILE A 89 0.12 2.35 11.66
CA ILE A 89 1.23 2.84 10.84
C ILE A 89 1.04 2.39 9.39
N TYR A 90 1.21 3.32 8.46
CA TYR A 90 1.26 3.06 7.03
C TYR A 90 2.70 3.11 6.52
N PHE A 91 3.10 2.03 5.85
CA PHE A 91 4.28 2.00 4.97
C PHE A 91 3.81 1.94 3.51
N HIS A 92 4.64 2.38 2.58
CA HIS A 92 4.34 2.27 1.16
C HIS A 92 5.09 1.09 0.55
N ASN A 93 4.36 0.03 0.20
CA ASN A 93 4.91 -1.27 -0.20
C ASN A 93 5.51 -2.06 0.99
N LEU A 94 4.71 -2.19 2.05
CA LEU A 94 5.03 -2.75 3.37
C LEU A 94 5.81 -4.07 3.40
N SER A 95 5.67 -4.94 2.40
CA SER A 95 6.30 -6.27 2.37
C SER A 95 7.79 -6.26 2.67
N TYR A 96 8.46 -5.15 2.34
CA TYR A 96 9.87 -4.98 2.59
C TYR A 96 10.14 -4.54 4.03
N ASP A 97 9.58 -3.40 4.45
CA ASP A 97 9.80 -2.75 5.74
C ASP A 97 9.39 -3.61 6.94
N ILE A 98 8.34 -4.42 6.76
CA ILE A 98 7.78 -5.24 7.83
C ILE A 98 8.81 -6.24 8.41
N ASN A 99 9.82 -6.63 7.62
CA ASN A 99 10.87 -7.54 8.05
C ASN A 99 11.82 -6.91 9.10
N PHE A 100 11.92 -5.58 9.13
CA PHE A 100 12.67 -4.86 10.15
C PHE A 100 11.88 -4.77 11.46
N ILE A 101 10.55 -4.73 11.40
CA ILE A 101 9.68 -4.54 12.57
C ILE A 101 9.32 -5.87 13.24
N LEU A 102 8.94 -6.89 12.46
CA LEU A 102 8.33 -8.12 12.99
C LEU A 102 9.18 -8.83 14.04
N ARG A 103 10.51 -8.82 13.85
CA ARG A 103 11.47 -9.45 14.78
C ARG A 103 11.48 -8.84 16.18
N HIS A 104 10.94 -7.62 16.33
CA HIS A 104 10.90 -6.88 17.58
C HIS A 104 9.51 -6.92 18.25
N MET A 105 8.47 -7.36 17.54
CA MET A 105 7.13 -7.48 18.09
C MET A 105 7.09 -8.54 19.19
N THR A 106 6.38 -8.27 20.29
CA THR A 106 6.17 -9.23 21.37
C THR A 106 5.24 -10.35 20.94
N GLU A 107 4.18 -10.00 20.20
CA GLU A 107 3.20 -10.97 19.73
C GLU A 107 2.56 -10.48 18.43
N VAL A 108 2.29 -11.40 17.49
CA VAL A 108 1.41 -11.14 16.34
C VAL A 108 0.00 -11.62 16.69
N LYS A 109 -0.98 -10.72 16.60
CA LYS A 109 -2.39 -10.99 16.93
C LYS A 109 -3.20 -11.22 15.66
N GLY A 110 -4.05 -12.25 15.69
CA GLY A 110 -4.89 -12.62 14.56
C GLY A 110 -4.09 -13.19 13.38
N THR A 111 -4.72 -13.27 12.22
CA THR A 111 -4.08 -13.76 11.00
C THR A 111 -3.56 -12.56 10.19
N PRO A 112 -2.25 -12.47 9.92
CA PRO A 112 -1.72 -11.50 8.96
C PRO A 112 -2.46 -11.55 7.63
N ILE A 113 -2.76 -10.40 7.05
CA ILE A 113 -3.44 -10.33 5.75
C ILE A 113 -2.36 -10.24 4.67
N ILE A 114 -2.15 -11.35 3.97
CA ILE A 114 -1.14 -11.50 2.93
C ILE A 114 -1.81 -11.94 1.62
N LYS A 115 -1.49 -11.27 0.52
CA LYS A 115 -1.98 -11.61 -0.83
C LYS A 115 -0.80 -11.90 -1.75
N GLY A 116 -0.55 -13.19 -2.02
CA GLY A 116 0.66 -13.62 -2.72
C GLY A 116 1.89 -13.29 -1.89
N SER A 117 2.85 -12.55 -2.46
CA SER A 117 4.03 -12.04 -1.74
C SER A 117 3.81 -10.69 -1.05
N ARG A 118 2.61 -10.11 -1.15
CA ARG A 118 2.31 -8.79 -0.57
C ARG A 118 1.72 -8.90 0.83
N THR A 119 2.41 -8.37 1.83
CA THR A 119 1.88 -8.13 3.17
C THR A 119 1.02 -6.88 3.15
N MET A 120 -0.27 -7.00 3.46
CA MET A 120 -1.23 -5.89 3.41
C MET A 120 -1.54 -5.33 4.79
N GLN A 121 -1.65 -6.20 5.80
CA GLN A 121 -1.85 -5.78 7.18
C GLN A 121 -1.25 -6.80 8.16
N ILE A 122 -0.61 -6.28 9.21
CA ILE A 122 -0.25 -7.06 10.40
C ILE A 122 -0.79 -6.32 11.63
N THR A 123 -1.26 -7.07 12.62
CA THR A 123 -1.67 -6.56 13.92
C THR A 123 -0.89 -7.30 14.99
N GLY A 124 -0.42 -6.60 16.01
CA GLY A 124 0.39 -7.22 17.07
C GLY A 124 0.52 -6.36 18.31
N LEU A 125 1.27 -6.88 19.28
CA LEU A 125 1.64 -6.20 20.52
C LEU A 125 3.16 -5.98 20.55
N TYR A 126 3.57 -4.80 21.02
CA TYR A 126 4.94 -4.48 21.37
C TYR A 126 4.98 -3.96 22.81
N LYS A 127 5.59 -4.73 23.73
CA LYS A 127 5.64 -4.42 25.17
C LYS A 127 4.26 -4.03 25.75
N GLY A 128 3.21 -4.78 25.35
CA GLY A 128 1.83 -4.56 25.78
C GLY A 128 1.06 -3.48 24.98
N ARG A 129 1.74 -2.63 24.20
CA ARG A 129 1.10 -1.67 23.30
C ARG A 129 0.67 -2.36 22.02
N ALA A 130 -0.57 -2.15 21.62
CA ALA A 130 -1.11 -2.74 20.43
C ALA A 130 -0.84 -1.84 19.20
N ILE A 131 -0.45 -2.47 18.10
CA ILE A 131 0.02 -1.81 16.88
C ILE A 131 -0.63 -2.49 15.66
N ILE A 132 -1.13 -1.68 14.73
CA ILE A 132 -1.52 -2.13 13.38
C ILE A 132 -0.56 -1.52 12.38
N ILE A 133 -0.08 -2.34 11.45
CA ILE A 133 0.75 -1.91 10.34
C ILE A 133 0.03 -2.26 9.05
N LYS A 134 -0.15 -1.29 8.15
CA LYS A 134 -0.85 -1.44 6.87
C LYS A 134 0.01 -1.01 5.69
N ASP A 135 -0.22 -1.67 4.57
CA ASP A 135 0.36 -1.29 3.29
C ASP A 135 -0.50 -0.22 2.60
N SER A 136 0.00 1.00 2.49
CA SER A 136 -0.68 2.05 1.73
C SER A 136 -0.75 1.73 0.23
N TYR A 137 0.17 0.93 -0.32
CA TYR A 137 0.20 0.55 -1.74
C TYR A 137 -0.97 -0.38 -2.13
N SER A 138 -1.54 -1.08 -1.15
CA SER A 138 -2.75 -1.88 -1.33
C SER A 138 -4.03 -1.04 -1.47
N VAL A 139 -3.97 0.23 -1.05
CA VAL A 139 -5.04 1.23 -1.19
C VAL A 139 -4.77 2.13 -2.40
N ILE A 140 -3.56 2.70 -2.50
CA ILE A 140 -3.16 3.57 -3.60
C ILE A 140 -2.03 2.87 -4.36
N ASN A 141 -2.39 2.04 -5.34
CA ASN A 141 -1.48 1.23 -6.15
C ASN A 141 -0.78 2.08 -7.24
N LYS A 142 -0.02 3.08 -6.80
CA LYS A 142 0.78 3.96 -7.65
C LYS A 142 2.10 4.24 -6.94
N LYS A 143 3.16 4.46 -7.73
CA LYS A 143 4.47 4.83 -7.20
C LYS A 143 4.36 6.18 -6.46
N LEU A 144 5.01 6.28 -5.31
CA LEU A 144 5.02 7.48 -4.47
C LEU A 144 5.39 8.76 -5.23
N LYS A 145 6.35 8.70 -6.15
CA LYS A 145 6.76 9.84 -7.01
C LYS A 145 5.62 10.47 -7.83
N LEU A 146 4.51 9.76 -8.02
CA LEU A 146 3.35 10.25 -8.77
C LEU A 146 2.33 10.97 -7.87
N PHE A 147 2.40 10.80 -6.55
CA PHE A 147 1.44 11.36 -5.61
C PHE A 147 1.34 12.89 -5.69
N PRO A 148 2.45 13.66 -5.79
CA PRO A 148 2.35 15.11 -5.88
C PRO A 148 1.50 15.57 -7.06
N ALA A 149 1.71 15.00 -8.25
CA ALA A 149 0.92 15.32 -9.43
C ALA A 149 -0.52 14.77 -9.34
N MET A 150 -0.69 13.54 -8.83
CA MET A 150 -2.00 12.88 -8.74
C MET A 150 -2.96 13.59 -7.78
N PHE A 151 -2.45 14.09 -6.65
CA PHE A 151 -3.25 14.72 -5.60
C PHE A 151 -3.07 16.25 -5.57
N ASN A 152 -2.33 16.82 -6.53
CA ASN A 152 -2.00 18.24 -6.60
C ASN A 152 -1.37 18.79 -5.30
N LEU A 153 -0.42 18.02 -4.73
CA LEU A 153 0.23 18.34 -3.46
C LEU A 153 1.27 19.44 -3.63
N GLN A 154 1.45 20.25 -2.59
CA GLN A 154 2.48 21.31 -2.53
C GLN A 154 3.77 20.82 -1.84
N THR A 155 3.98 19.51 -1.78
CA THR A 155 5.16 18.88 -1.15
C THR A 155 6.44 19.04 -1.95
N GLY A 156 6.34 19.31 -3.26
CA GLY A 156 7.44 19.12 -4.20
C GLY A 156 7.56 17.65 -4.66
N PRO A 157 8.52 17.37 -5.57
CA PRO A 157 8.75 16.02 -6.10
C PRO A 157 9.44 15.11 -5.06
N LYS A 158 9.58 13.84 -5.43
CA LYS A 158 10.47 12.90 -4.74
C LYS A 158 11.92 13.22 -5.11
N GLU A 159 12.82 13.16 -4.14
CA GLU A 159 14.22 13.58 -4.26
C GLU A 159 15.13 12.49 -4.86
N VAL A 160 16.42 12.80 -5.04
CA VAL A 160 17.45 11.86 -5.54
C VAL A 160 18.16 11.19 -4.36
N PHE A 161 18.34 9.86 -4.42
CA PHE A 161 19.05 9.10 -3.37
C PHE A 161 20.00 8.04 -3.95
N PRO A 162 21.28 8.01 -3.53
CA PRO A 162 22.27 7.04 -4.01
C PRO A 162 22.17 5.71 -3.24
N TYR A 163 21.10 4.93 -3.45
CA TYR A 163 20.82 3.69 -2.70
C TYR A 163 22.03 2.75 -2.53
N ASN A 164 22.72 2.44 -3.64
CA ASN A 164 23.84 1.50 -3.64
C ASN A 164 25.12 2.05 -2.99
N TYR A 165 25.17 3.34 -2.67
CA TYR A 165 26.28 3.95 -1.96
C TYR A 165 26.22 3.67 -0.46
N TYR A 166 25.01 3.58 0.11
CA TYR A 166 24.75 3.32 1.53
C TYR A 166 24.98 1.83 1.88
N SER A 167 26.23 1.38 1.79
CA SER A 167 26.63 0.01 2.12
C SER A 167 26.78 -0.23 3.61
N SER A 168 26.69 -1.49 4.03
CA SER A 168 26.84 -1.91 5.42
C SER A 168 28.22 -1.56 5.99
N VAL A 169 29.26 -1.55 5.15
CA VAL A 169 30.63 -1.14 5.56
C VAL A 169 30.69 0.35 5.81
N LEU A 170 30.12 1.16 4.91
CA LEU A 170 30.08 2.61 5.07
C LEU A 170 29.29 3.01 6.32
N LEU A 171 28.15 2.36 6.55
CA LEU A 171 27.26 2.62 7.68
C LEU A 171 27.78 2.11 9.02
N ALA A 172 28.76 1.22 9.02
CA ALA A 172 29.45 0.78 10.23
C ALA A 172 30.49 1.81 10.72
N ASN A 173 30.81 2.82 9.90
CA ASN A 173 31.70 3.89 10.30
C ASN A 173 30.93 4.98 11.06
N ASP A 174 31.34 5.26 12.29
CA ASP A 174 30.66 6.22 13.17
C ASP A 174 30.82 7.68 12.72
N ASN A 175 31.73 7.97 11.79
CA ASN A 175 31.97 9.35 11.34
C ASN A 175 30.86 9.92 10.45
N ARG A 176 29.93 9.08 9.94
CA ARG A 176 28.77 9.47 9.10
C ARG A 176 29.14 10.30 7.87
N THR A 177 30.39 10.18 7.41
CA THR A 177 30.93 10.99 6.31
C THR A 177 30.87 10.22 5.00
N GLY A 178 30.19 10.79 4.01
CA GLY A 178 30.16 10.31 2.64
C GLY A 178 31.09 11.11 1.74
N VAL A 179 31.64 10.46 0.71
CA VAL A 179 32.43 11.06 -0.36
C VAL A 179 31.51 11.34 -1.54
N ILE A 180 31.39 12.61 -1.92
CA ILE A 180 30.48 13.10 -2.95
C ILE A 180 30.75 12.42 -4.31
N SER A 181 32.01 12.37 -4.74
CA SER A 181 32.38 11.79 -6.03
C SER A 181 32.04 10.30 -6.15
N GLU A 182 32.07 9.56 -5.04
CA GLU A 182 31.69 8.15 -5.01
C GLU A 182 30.18 7.97 -5.02
N ALA A 183 29.44 8.78 -4.24
CA ALA A 183 27.98 8.76 -4.24
C ALA A 183 27.39 9.08 -5.62
N CYS A 184 27.97 10.05 -6.33
CA CYS A 184 27.56 10.44 -7.68
C CYS A 184 27.61 9.30 -8.71
N LYS A 185 28.42 8.25 -8.49
CA LYS A 185 28.47 7.07 -9.40
C LYS A 185 27.19 6.24 -9.36
N PHE A 186 26.37 6.40 -8.31
CA PHE A 186 25.17 5.59 -8.08
C PHE A 186 23.87 6.34 -8.40
N ILE A 187 23.96 7.54 -8.97
CA ILE A 187 22.81 8.38 -9.32
C ILE A 187 22.94 8.91 -10.75
N HIS A 188 21.80 9.20 -11.37
CA HIS A 188 21.76 9.79 -12.71
C HIS A 188 21.73 11.32 -12.70
N ASP A 189 21.15 11.92 -11.65
CA ASP A 189 20.97 13.37 -11.52
C ASP A 189 21.87 13.91 -10.42
N ALA A 190 23.15 14.08 -10.77
CA ALA A 190 24.17 14.61 -9.87
C ALA A 190 23.94 16.09 -9.52
N ASP A 191 23.36 16.87 -10.43
CA ASP A 191 23.09 18.30 -10.20
C ASP A 191 22.09 18.51 -9.07
N THR A 192 20.99 17.75 -9.08
CA THR A 192 20.00 17.80 -7.99
C THR A 192 20.60 17.29 -6.67
N PHE A 193 21.40 16.23 -6.72
CA PHE A 193 22.09 15.72 -5.52
C PHE A 193 23.01 16.77 -4.88
N MET A 194 23.82 17.47 -5.68
CA MET A 194 24.69 18.54 -5.20
C MET A 194 23.90 19.71 -4.62
N LYS A 195 22.86 20.17 -5.31
CA LYS A 195 21.97 21.23 -4.80
C LYS A 195 21.33 20.85 -3.47
N ASN A 196 20.91 19.60 -3.33
CA ASN A 196 20.34 19.10 -2.09
C ASN A 196 21.37 19.13 -0.95
N ILE A 197 22.59 18.63 -1.16
CA ILE A 197 23.68 18.69 -0.17
C ILE A 197 23.91 20.13 0.31
N ASP A 198 23.97 21.08 -0.62
CA ASP A 198 24.25 22.49 -0.31
C ASP A 198 23.05 23.18 0.39
N SER A 199 21.82 22.75 0.09
CA SER A 199 20.60 23.31 0.69
C SER A 199 20.31 22.83 2.12
N ILE A 200 20.75 21.61 2.46
CA ILE A 200 20.49 21.01 3.76
C ILE A 200 21.51 21.55 4.78
N LYS A 201 21.00 22.21 5.82
CA LYS A 201 21.84 22.85 6.85
C LYS A 201 22.85 21.87 7.46
N GLY A 202 24.13 22.11 7.21
CA GLY A 202 25.25 21.32 7.73
C GLY A 202 25.39 19.93 7.10
N CYS A 203 24.76 19.67 5.95
CA CYS A 203 24.97 18.44 5.20
C CYS A 203 26.29 18.49 4.42
N ARG A 204 26.63 19.62 3.78
CA ARG A 204 27.97 19.85 3.23
C ARG A 204 28.98 19.93 4.38
N ILE A 205 29.97 19.03 4.38
CA ILE A 205 31.05 19.02 5.38
C ILE A 205 32.24 19.83 4.85
N ASP A 206 32.69 19.52 3.64
CA ASP A 206 33.78 20.21 2.94
C ASP A 206 33.59 20.07 1.41
N GLU A 207 34.60 20.42 0.60
CA GLU A 207 34.53 20.35 -0.86
C GLU A 207 34.19 18.95 -1.41
N ASN A 208 34.60 17.88 -0.73
CA ASN A 208 34.51 16.50 -1.22
C ASN A 208 33.54 15.63 -0.40
N HIS A 209 33.09 16.10 0.77
CA HIS A 209 32.35 15.29 1.73
C HIS A 209 30.99 15.86 2.12
N PHE A 210 30.08 14.95 2.47
CA PHE A 210 28.74 15.26 2.97
C PHE A 210 28.34 14.34 4.13
N ASP A 211 27.37 14.77 4.93
CA ASP A 211 26.82 14.03 6.07
C ASP A 211 25.73 13.04 5.60
N LEU A 212 26.00 11.75 5.78
CA LEU A 212 25.14 10.64 5.34
C LEU A 212 23.78 10.65 6.04
N GLU A 213 23.76 10.97 7.34
CA GLU A 213 22.54 10.96 8.15
C GLU A 213 21.62 12.11 7.77
N LYS A 214 22.18 13.31 7.64
CA LYS A 214 21.38 14.50 7.27
C LYS A 214 20.78 14.34 5.89
N TYR A 215 21.55 13.83 4.92
CA TYR A 215 21.04 13.61 3.57
C TYR A 215 19.95 12.53 3.54
N SER A 216 20.19 11.38 4.18
CA SER A 216 19.20 10.30 4.30
C SER A 216 17.93 10.74 5.02
N THR A 217 18.07 11.50 6.11
CA THR A 217 16.93 12.05 6.85
C THR A 217 16.12 13.00 5.99
N PHE A 218 16.77 13.92 5.25
CA PHE A 218 16.09 14.82 4.33
C PHE A 218 15.28 14.06 3.28
N TYR A 219 15.90 13.08 2.61
CA TYR A 219 15.27 12.26 1.59
C TYR A 219 14.08 11.47 2.13
N CYS A 220 14.29 10.70 3.20
CA CYS A 220 13.27 9.82 3.78
C CYS A 220 12.10 10.63 4.38
N LYS A 221 12.37 11.79 4.99
CA LYS A 221 11.30 12.72 5.41
C LYS A 221 10.46 13.22 4.25
N GLN A 222 11.06 13.51 3.10
CA GLN A 222 10.31 13.93 1.92
C GLN A 222 9.40 12.79 1.41
N ASP A 223 9.89 11.56 1.38
CA ASP A 223 9.06 10.39 1.03
C ASP A 223 7.88 10.19 1.98
N VAL A 224 8.14 10.23 3.29
CA VAL A 224 7.09 10.12 4.31
C VAL A 224 6.07 11.26 4.21
N ARG A 225 6.53 12.48 3.95
CA ARG A 225 5.65 13.65 3.74
C ARG A 225 4.75 13.49 2.53
N ILE A 226 5.31 13.07 1.38
CA ILE A 226 4.53 12.80 0.17
C ILE A 226 3.48 11.71 0.42
N LEU A 227 3.87 10.65 1.15
CA LEU A 227 2.99 9.56 1.52
C LEU A 227 1.84 10.06 2.40
N ARG A 228 2.16 10.77 3.49
CA ARG A 228 1.18 11.33 4.43
C ARG A 228 0.20 12.26 3.73
N GLU A 229 0.70 13.32 3.06
CA GLU A 229 -0.16 14.33 2.46
C GLU A 229 -1.06 13.72 1.36
N GLY A 230 -0.52 12.84 0.52
CA GLY A 230 -1.30 12.14 -0.51
C GLY A 230 -2.35 11.20 0.08
N PHE A 231 -2.00 10.43 1.11
CA PHE A 231 -2.92 9.48 1.73
C PHE A 231 -4.03 10.17 2.53
N VAL A 232 -3.70 11.23 3.27
CA VAL A 232 -4.69 12.06 3.99
C VAL A 232 -5.62 12.79 3.01
N LYS A 233 -5.09 13.30 1.89
CA LYS A 233 -5.94 13.87 0.82
C LYS A 233 -6.94 12.84 0.30
N PHE A 234 -6.46 11.64 -0.02
CA PHE A 234 -7.31 10.53 -0.48
C PHE A 234 -8.36 10.13 0.56
N ARG A 235 -7.99 10.06 1.85
CA ARG A 235 -8.92 9.82 2.95
C ARG A 235 -10.03 10.86 3.00
N ASN A 236 -9.67 12.14 2.95
CA ASN A 236 -10.62 13.24 3.06
C ASN A 236 -11.60 13.25 1.88
N ASP A 237 -11.11 12.95 0.68
CA ASP A 237 -11.96 12.79 -0.51
C ASP A 237 -12.93 11.60 -0.35
N LEU A 238 -12.47 10.45 0.14
CA LEU A 238 -13.34 9.30 0.40
C LEU A 238 -14.41 9.58 1.47
N LEU A 239 -14.03 10.24 2.56
CA LEU A 239 -14.97 10.64 3.62
C LEU A 239 -16.04 11.58 3.06
N LYS A 240 -15.62 12.60 2.31
CA LYS A 240 -16.53 13.58 1.71
C LYS A 240 -17.51 12.95 0.72
N GLU A 241 -17.02 12.11 -0.19
CA GLU A 241 -17.83 11.61 -1.32
C GLU A 241 -18.64 10.34 -0.97
N PHE A 242 -18.17 9.55 0.01
CA PHE A 242 -18.71 8.22 0.29
C PHE A 242 -19.02 7.93 1.76
N ASP A 243 -18.66 8.82 2.69
CA ASP A 243 -18.77 8.57 4.14
C ASP A 243 -18.04 7.28 4.57
N LEU A 244 -16.87 7.04 3.96
CA LEU A 244 -16.01 5.89 4.25
C LEU A 244 -14.64 6.38 4.73
N ASN A 245 -14.25 5.95 5.93
CA ASN A 245 -12.90 6.20 6.43
C ASN A 245 -11.94 5.14 5.89
N VAL A 246 -10.94 5.55 5.11
CA VAL A 246 -9.94 4.65 4.52
C VAL A 246 -9.22 3.77 5.56
N TYR A 247 -9.08 4.27 6.80
CA TYR A 247 -8.41 3.56 7.90
C TYR A 247 -9.13 2.28 8.33
N ASP A 248 -10.41 2.13 8.03
CA ASP A 248 -11.19 0.92 8.34
C ASP A 248 -10.93 -0.23 7.37
N TYR A 249 -10.23 0.03 6.26
CA TYR A 249 -10.06 -0.92 5.18
C TYR A 249 -8.59 -1.29 4.98
N VAL A 250 -8.40 -2.47 4.37
CA VAL A 250 -7.08 -3.03 4.07
C VAL A 250 -6.69 -2.78 2.62
N SER A 251 -7.63 -2.45 1.74
CA SER A 251 -7.34 -2.25 0.32
C SER A 251 -8.41 -1.43 -0.39
N ILE A 252 -8.08 -0.93 -1.57
CA ILE A 252 -9.05 -0.25 -2.45
C ILE A 252 -10.22 -1.16 -2.85
N CYS A 253 -9.97 -2.47 -3.02
CA CYS A 253 -11.02 -3.43 -3.31
C CYS A 253 -12.00 -3.58 -2.14
N SER A 254 -11.51 -3.53 -0.90
CA SER A 254 -12.36 -3.56 0.30
C SER A 254 -13.23 -2.32 0.41
N ILE A 255 -12.67 -1.14 0.08
CA ILE A 255 -13.41 0.14 0.05
C ILE A 255 -14.48 0.09 -1.03
N ALA A 256 -14.13 -0.30 -2.26
CA ALA A 256 -15.06 -0.41 -3.37
C ALA A 256 -16.19 -1.41 -3.06
N ASN A 257 -15.86 -2.60 -2.54
CA ASN A 257 -16.86 -3.57 -2.12
C ASN A 257 -17.80 -3.00 -1.05
N LYS A 258 -17.28 -2.23 -0.09
CA LYS A 258 -18.12 -1.60 0.92
C LYS A 258 -19.07 -0.55 0.34
N LEU A 259 -18.58 0.22 -0.63
CA LEU A 259 -19.41 1.17 -1.37
C LEU A 259 -20.55 0.46 -2.12
N PHE A 260 -20.23 -0.63 -2.82
CA PHE A 260 -21.23 -1.46 -3.51
C PHE A 260 -22.20 -2.12 -2.53
N GLU A 261 -21.74 -2.63 -1.39
CA GLU A 261 -22.60 -3.15 -0.34
C GLU A 261 -23.66 -2.13 0.07
N ASN A 262 -23.22 -0.91 0.41
CA ASN A 262 -24.08 0.14 0.92
C ASN A 262 -25.05 0.68 -0.15
N ARG A 263 -24.59 0.85 -1.40
CA ARG A 263 -25.35 1.54 -2.46
C ARG A 263 -26.09 0.60 -3.41
N VAL A 264 -25.65 -0.64 -3.55
CA VAL A 264 -26.16 -1.57 -4.57
C VAL A 264 -26.63 -2.87 -3.91
N TYR A 265 -25.76 -3.59 -3.21
CA TYR A 265 -26.06 -4.96 -2.84
C TYR A 265 -27.19 -5.08 -1.82
N PHE A 266 -27.14 -4.30 -0.74
CA PHE A 266 -28.22 -4.34 0.26
C PHE A 266 -29.51 -3.69 -0.22
N PRO A 267 -29.48 -2.52 -0.92
CA PRO A 267 -30.70 -1.93 -1.48
C PRO A 267 -31.39 -2.77 -2.55
N ASN A 268 -30.64 -3.57 -3.33
CA ASN A 268 -31.21 -4.41 -4.39
C ASN A 268 -32.21 -5.45 -3.85
N GLY A 269 -31.93 -6.06 -2.70
CA GLY A 269 -32.84 -7.01 -2.05
C GLY A 269 -33.02 -8.37 -2.75
N ASN A 270 -32.36 -8.60 -3.89
CA ASN A 270 -32.44 -9.82 -4.70
C ASN A 270 -31.06 -10.41 -5.05
N LEU A 271 -30.00 -10.03 -4.33
CA LEU A 271 -28.66 -10.60 -4.48
C LEU A 271 -28.39 -11.69 -3.44
N TYR A 272 -27.71 -12.77 -3.84
CA TYR A 272 -27.46 -13.92 -2.98
C TYR A 272 -25.97 -14.26 -2.93
N ASP A 273 -25.46 -14.53 -1.73
CA ASP A 273 -24.17 -15.19 -1.56
C ASP A 273 -24.33 -16.67 -1.93
N LEU A 274 -23.44 -17.14 -2.82
CA LEU A 274 -23.48 -18.49 -3.36
C LEU A 274 -22.38 -19.36 -2.74
N SER A 275 -22.68 -20.62 -2.47
CA SER A 275 -21.72 -21.61 -1.98
C SER A 275 -21.78 -22.91 -2.80
N ASN A 276 -20.78 -23.78 -2.62
CA ASN A 276 -20.72 -25.12 -3.22
C ASN A 276 -20.89 -25.09 -4.77
N LYS A 277 -21.69 -26.01 -5.32
CA LYS A 277 -21.86 -26.25 -6.76
C LYS A 277 -22.19 -25.01 -7.60
N PRO A 278 -23.21 -24.17 -7.27
CA PRO A 278 -23.50 -22.98 -8.08
C PRO A 278 -22.35 -21.96 -8.05
N ARG A 279 -21.71 -21.75 -6.89
CA ARG A 279 -20.53 -20.86 -6.79
C ARG A 279 -19.38 -21.34 -7.66
N GLU A 280 -19.09 -22.64 -7.62
CA GLU A 280 -18.00 -23.24 -8.39
C GLU A 280 -18.29 -23.23 -9.89
N PHE A 281 -19.53 -23.51 -10.32
CA PHE A 281 -19.90 -23.41 -11.71
C PHE A 281 -19.72 -21.98 -12.24
N ILE A 282 -20.30 -20.99 -11.54
CA ILE A 282 -20.20 -19.58 -11.94
C ILE A 282 -18.75 -19.11 -11.93
N SER A 283 -17.92 -19.51 -10.96
CA SER A 283 -16.52 -19.11 -10.93
C SER A 283 -15.71 -19.63 -12.12
N ARG A 284 -16.06 -20.81 -12.66
CA ARG A 284 -15.46 -21.34 -13.90
C ARG A 284 -15.92 -20.60 -15.16
N CYS A 285 -17.03 -19.89 -15.11
CA CYS A 285 -17.53 -19.07 -16.21
C CYS A 285 -16.91 -17.66 -16.25
N ILE A 286 -16.23 -17.23 -15.18
CA ILE A 286 -15.61 -15.90 -15.13
C ILE A 286 -14.37 -15.88 -16.02
N GLN A 287 -14.38 -15.00 -17.01
CA GLN A 287 -13.25 -14.75 -17.90
C GLN A 287 -12.79 -13.29 -17.76
N GLY A 288 -11.50 -13.06 -18.00
CA GLY A 288 -10.89 -11.73 -17.96
C GLY A 288 -11.09 -10.94 -19.27
N GLY A 289 -10.36 -9.82 -19.38
CA GLY A 289 -10.31 -9.05 -20.62
C GLY A 289 -9.71 -9.85 -21.78
N ARG A 290 -10.25 -9.65 -22.99
CA ARG A 290 -9.74 -10.26 -24.21
C ARG A 290 -8.46 -9.55 -24.65
N CYS A 291 -7.36 -10.28 -24.72
CA CYS A 291 -6.10 -9.82 -25.31
C CYS A 291 -5.79 -10.69 -26.53
N MET A 292 -5.72 -10.09 -27.72
CA MET A 292 -5.49 -10.82 -28.96
C MET A 292 -4.66 -10.00 -29.95
N LEU A 293 -3.95 -10.69 -30.83
CA LEU A 293 -3.31 -10.11 -32.01
C LEU A 293 -4.08 -10.54 -33.25
N SER A 294 -4.03 -9.74 -34.32
CA SER A 294 -4.53 -10.19 -35.63
C SER A 294 -3.83 -11.49 -36.02
N ASP A 295 -4.63 -12.49 -36.37
CA ASP A 295 -4.17 -13.82 -36.81
C ASP A 295 -3.30 -14.56 -35.79
N ASN A 296 -3.33 -14.14 -34.52
CA ASN A 296 -2.41 -14.60 -33.46
C ASN A 296 -0.91 -14.46 -33.83
N MET A 297 -0.58 -13.51 -34.72
CA MET A 297 0.79 -13.24 -35.14
C MET A 297 1.27 -11.86 -34.68
N LYS A 298 2.57 -11.76 -34.40
CA LYS A 298 3.22 -10.49 -34.03
C LYS A 298 3.18 -9.53 -35.21
N GLN A 299 2.56 -8.38 -35.01
CA GLN A 299 2.47 -7.31 -36.00
C GLN A 299 3.63 -6.32 -35.84
N LYS A 300 4.25 -5.91 -36.94
CA LYS A 300 5.26 -4.83 -36.97
C LYS A 300 5.06 -3.99 -38.22
N SER A 301 4.77 -2.71 -38.05
CA SER A 301 4.65 -1.77 -39.15
C SER A 301 5.73 -0.68 -39.03
N LYS A 302 6.47 -0.44 -40.11
CA LYS A 302 7.37 0.72 -40.25
C LYS A 302 6.82 1.80 -41.19
N LYS A 303 5.77 1.48 -41.97
CA LYS A 303 5.27 2.29 -43.08
C LYS A 303 3.81 2.73 -42.92
N LYS A 304 2.98 1.94 -42.23
CA LYS A 304 1.57 2.26 -42.00
C LYS A 304 1.40 2.96 -40.66
N LEU A 305 0.59 4.02 -40.66
CA LEU A 305 0.07 4.65 -39.45
C LEU A 305 -0.84 3.67 -38.71
N ILE A 306 -0.74 3.67 -37.39
CA ILE A 306 -1.58 2.86 -36.49
C ILE A 306 -2.50 3.81 -35.75
N ALA A 307 -3.81 3.55 -35.80
CA ALA A 307 -4.79 4.21 -34.93
C ALA A 307 -5.08 3.27 -33.76
N ASP A 308 -4.98 3.80 -32.54
CA ASP A 308 -5.29 3.08 -31.31
C ASP A 308 -6.58 3.63 -30.72
N PHE A 309 -7.58 2.76 -30.55
CA PHE A 309 -8.90 3.12 -30.04
C PHE A 309 -9.08 2.48 -28.67
N ASP A 310 -9.22 3.31 -27.63
CA ASP A 310 -9.48 2.85 -26.28
C ASP A 310 -10.88 3.27 -25.81
N THR A 311 -11.54 2.39 -25.07
CA THR A 311 -12.89 2.67 -24.55
C THR A 311 -12.80 3.39 -23.21
N VAL A 312 -13.45 4.56 -23.12
CA VAL A 312 -13.53 5.32 -21.86
C VAL A 312 -14.28 4.51 -20.79
N SER A 313 -13.57 4.10 -19.74
CA SER A 313 -14.14 3.39 -18.59
C SER A 313 -14.99 2.17 -18.99
N LEU A 314 -14.41 1.23 -19.74
CA LEU A 314 -15.13 0.08 -20.30
C LEU A 314 -16.00 -0.67 -19.28
N TYR A 315 -15.43 -1.10 -18.14
CA TYR A 315 -16.17 -1.86 -17.13
C TYR A 315 -17.28 -1.04 -16.43
N PRO A 316 -17.03 0.18 -15.93
CA PRO A 316 -18.11 1.02 -15.41
C PRO A 316 -19.22 1.28 -16.45
N SER A 317 -18.86 1.53 -17.71
CA SER A 317 -19.83 1.72 -18.80
C SER A 317 -20.65 0.46 -19.05
N ALA A 318 -20.03 -0.72 -19.00
CA ALA A 318 -20.73 -1.99 -19.12
C ALA A 318 -21.69 -2.23 -17.95
N ILE A 319 -21.26 -1.99 -16.70
CA ILE A 319 -22.13 -2.10 -15.51
C ILE A 319 -23.34 -1.16 -15.62
N ALA A 320 -23.15 0.05 -16.15
CA ALA A 320 -24.22 1.04 -16.29
C ALA A 320 -25.22 0.74 -17.42
N ARG A 321 -24.79 0.00 -18.46
CA ARG A 321 -25.59 -0.22 -19.68
C ARG A 321 -26.15 -1.63 -19.82
N LEU A 322 -25.41 -2.62 -19.33
CA LEU A 322 -25.76 -4.02 -19.49
C LEU A 322 -26.61 -4.51 -18.32
N TYR A 323 -27.46 -5.47 -18.61
CA TYR A 323 -28.20 -6.18 -17.58
C TYR A 323 -27.24 -7.02 -16.72
N THR A 324 -27.24 -6.76 -15.41
CA THR A 324 -26.46 -7.54 -14.43
C THR A 324 -27.37 -8.59 -13.80
N LEU A 325 -26.91 -9.84 -13.76
CA LEU A 325 -27.69 -10.97 -13.24
C LEU A 325 -27.94 -10.84 -11.73
N GLU A 326 -29.16 -11.15 -11.30
CA GLU A 326 -29.60 -11.21 -9.90
C GLU A 326 -30.52 -12.42 -9.67
N GLY A 327 -30.83 -12.70 -8.39
CA GLY A 327 -31.71 -13.79 -7.99
C GLY A 327 -31.01 -15.13 -7.74
N ILE A 328 -31.84 -16.16 -7.52
CA ILE A 328 -31.40 -17.53 -7.26
C ILE A 328 -31.19 -18.26 -8.61
N PRO A 329 -30.02 -18.85 -8.88
CA PRO A 329 -29.77 -19.61 -10.11
C PRO A 329 -30.77 -20.77 -10.26
N LYS A 330 -31.35 -20.94 -11.45
CA LYS A 330 -32.21 -22.09 -11.77
C LYS A 330 -31.43 -23.08 -12.63
N VAL A 331 -31.69 -24.37 -12.45
CA VAL A 331 -31.07 -25.48 -13.20
C VAL A 331 -32.08 -26.03 -14.19
#